data_AF-A0AAN0JR90-F1
#
_entry.id   AF-A0AAN0JR90-F1
#
_cell.length_a   1.000
_cell.length_b   1.000
_cell.length_c   1.000
_cell.angle_alpha   90.00
_cell.angle_beta   90.00
_cell.angle_gamma   90.00
#
_symmetry.space_group_name_H-M   'P 1'
#
loop_
_entity.id
_entity.type
_entity.pdbx_description
1 polymer ?
#
loop_
_entity_poly.entity_id
_entity_poly.type
_entity_poly.pdbx_seq_one_letter_code
_entity_poly.pdbx_strand_id
1 'polypeptide(L)'
;MLEDRGNTAVYLLYAYTRIKSILRVANVTQEQLQEAARNIVLSLDHEKEFKLAKCITRFSEVLDDVASDLFPHTLCDYIYELCTTMTEFYDACYCVEKDKETGEVLSVNMSRILLIEATRMVLQKSFHILGLDPVEKM
;
A
#
# COMPACT_ATOMS: atom_id res chain seq x y z
N MET A 1 21.06 -10.37 0.70
CA MET A 1 19.77 -11.08 0.52
C MET A 1 18.82 -10.89 1.70
N LEU A 2 19.31 -10.94 2.95
CA LEU A 2 18.48 -10.79 4.17
C LEU A 2 18.58 -9.40 4.83
N GLU A 3 18.95 -8.38 4.06
CA GLU A 3 18.99 -7.02 4.58
C GLU A 3 17.56 -6.50 4.77
N ASP A 4 17.34 -5.78 5.86
CA ASP A 4 16.07 -5.16 6.24
C ASP A 4 15.78 -3.85 5.47
N ARG A 5 16.74 -3.42 4.64
CA ARG A 5 16.65 -2.22 3.79
C ARG A 5 16.99 -2.58 2.34
N GLY A 6 16.54 -1.72 1.43
CA GLY A 6 16.77 -1.87 -0.01
C GLY A 6 15.76 -2.79 -0.69
N ASN A 7 16.06 -3.17 -1.94
CA ASN A 7 15.19 -4.03 -2.74
C ASN A 7 15.37 -5.51 -2.35
N THR A 8 14.82 -5.88 -1.20
CA THR A 8 14.87 -7.25 -0.66
C THR A 8 13.47 -7.73 -0.29
N ALA A 9 13.24 -9.05 -0.36
CA ALA A 9 11.99 -9.65 0.09
C ALA A 9 11.67 -9.33 1.56
N VAL A 10 12.70 -9.23 2.42
CA VAL A 10 12.54 -8.87 3.84
C VAL A 10 11.94 -7.47 3.98
N TYR A 11 12.49 -6.48 3.26
CA TYR A 11 11.94 -5.12 3.25
C TYR A 11 10.51 -5.07 2.71
N LEU A 12 10.23 -5.76 1.61
CA LEU A 12 8.90 -5.77 0.98
C LEU A 12 7.84 -6.40 1.88
N LEU A 13 8.16 -7.52 2.54
CA LEU A 13 7.26 -8.17 3.50
C LEU A 13 7.01 -7.27 4.71
N TYR A 14 8.05 -6.61 5.23
CA TYR A 14 7.90 -5.64 6.31
C TYR A 14 7.04 -4.43 5.90
N ALA A 15 7.22 -3.89 4.70
CA ALA A 15 6.40 -2.79 4.19
C ALA A 15 4.92 -3.20 4.12
N TYR A 16 4.65 -4.43 3.66
CA TYR A 16 3.29 -4.98 3.63
C TYR A 16 2.67 -5.14 5.03
N THR A 17 3.42 -5.62 6.02
CA THR A 17 2.91 -5.73 7.39
C THR A 17 2.65 -4.35 8.02
N ARG A 18 3.49 -3.34 7.73
CA ARG A 18 3.26 -1.95 8.14
C ARG A 18 1.96 -1.41 7.55
N ILE A 19 1.71 -1.61 6.25
CA ILE A 19 0.45 -1.22 5.58
C ILE A 19 -0.76 -1.83 6.31
N LYS A 20 -0.71 -3.12 6.61
CA LYS A 20 -1.80 -3.80 7.34
C LYS A 20 -1.95 -3.32 8.78
N SER A 21 -0.84 -2.95 9.43
CA SER A 21 -0.88 -2.34 10.75
C SER A 21 -1.62 -1.01 10.74
N ILE A 22 -1.38 -0.17 9.73
CA ILE A 22 -2.07 1.12 9.55
C ILE A 22 -3.57 0.90 9.40
N LEU A 23 -3.99 -0.04 8.54
CA LEU A 23 -5.41 -0.38 8.35
C LEU A 23 -6.06 -0.88 9.64
N ARG A 24 -5.34 -1.69 10.42
CA ARG A 24 -5.80 -2.17 11.73
C ARG A 24 -5.96 -1.02 12.73
N VAL A 25 -5.01 -0.09 12.73
CA VAL A 25 -5.02 1.10 13.59
C VAL A 25 -6.15 2.06 13.20
N ALA A 26 -6.48 2.18 11.92
CA ALA A 26 -7.62 2.95 11.45
C ALA A 26 -8.96 2.38 11.94
N ASN A 27 -8.98 1.11 12.35
CA ASN A 27 -10.14 0.41 12.90
C ASN A 27 -11.38 0.48 11.98
N VAL A 28 -11.14 0.39 10.67
CA VAL A 28 -12.19 0.38 9.64
C VAL A 28 -12.49 -1.06 9.25
N THR A 29 -13.76 -1.46 9.24
CA THR A 29 -14.17 -2.81 8.82
C THR A 29 -14.13 -2.96 7.29
N GLN A 30 -14.12 -4.20 6.81
CA GLN A 30 -14.13 -4.46 5.37
C GLN A 30 -15.41 -3.92 4.71
N GLU A 31 -16.56 -3.99 5.40
CA GLU A 31 -17.83 -3.46 4.93
C GLU A 31 -17.77 -1.94 4.79
N GLN A 32 -17.19 -1.25 5.78
CA GLN A 32 -16.99 0.20 5.74
C GLN A 32 -16.06 0.62 4.59
N LEU A 33 -15.00 -0.15 4.33
CA LEU A 33 -14.11 0.09 3.17
C LEU A 33 -14.86 -0.08 1.84
N GLN A 34 -15.69 -1.11 1.72
CA GLN A 34 -16.47 -1.36 0.50
C GLN A 34 -17.53 -0.29 0.27
N GLU A 35 -18.20 0.17 1.33
CA GLU A 35 -19.16 1.27 1.27
C GLU A 35 -18.46 2.58 0.88
N ALA A 36 -17.34 2.89 1.54
CA ALA A 36 -16.51 4.05 1.23
C ALA A 36 -16.06 4.05 -0.24
N ALA A 37 -15.59 2.91 -0.75
CA ALA A 37 -15.13 2.79 -2.14
C ALA A 37 -16.23 3.08 -3.18
N ARG A 38 -17.51 2.95 -2.81
CA ARG A 38 -18.65 3.26 -3.70
C ARG A 38 -19.13 4.70 -3.59
N ASN A 39 -19.01 5.28 -2.39
CA ASN A 39 -19.69 6.53 -2.04
C ASN A 39 -18.74 7.73 -1.90
N ILE A 40 -17.44 7.50 -1.74
CA ILE A 40 -16.44 8.54 -1.52
C ILE A 40 -15.71 8.84 -2.82
N VAL A 41 -15.60 10.13 -3.16
CA VAL A 41 -14.69 10.61 -4.20
C VAL A 41 -13.29 10.68 -3.63
N LEU A 42 -12.33 10.02 -4.28
CA LEU A 42 -10.92 10.09 -3.89
C LEU A 42 -10.40 11.52 -4.08
N SER A 43 -9.92 12.13 -2.99
CA SER A 43 -9.14 13.37 -3.03
C SER A 43 -7.67 13.00 -3.28
N LEU A 44 -7.08 13.63 -4.30
CA LEU A 44 -5.69 13.49 -4.73
C LEU A 44 -5.04 14.88 -4.79
N ASP A 45 -5.30 15.69 -3.77
CA ASP A 45 -4.89 17.10 -3.75
C ASP A 45 -3.40 17.26 -3.44
N HIS A 46 -2.82 16.31 -2.68
CA HIS A 46 -1.40 16.31 -2.37
C HIS A 46 -0.59 15.57 -3.45
N GLU A 47 0.58 16.11 -3.82
CA GLU A 47 1.45 15.51 -4.85
C GLU A 47 1.81 14.04 -4.57
N LYS A 48 1.98 13.67 -3.30
CA LYS A 48 2.28 12.29 -2.88
C LYS A 48 1.07 11.35 -2.98
N GLU A 49 -0.15 11.85 -2.78
CA GLU A 49 -1.38 11.08 -3.03
C GLU A 49 -1.49 10.76 -4.52
N PHE A 50 -1.30 11.78 -5.36
CA PHE A 50 -1.34 11.63 -6.81
C PHE A 50 -0.25 10.69 -7.33
N LYS A 51 0.98 10.82 -6.82
CA LYS A 51 2.11 9.93 -7.17
C LYS A 51 1.78 8.48 -6.82
N LEU A 52 1.25 8.22 -5.62
CA LEU A 52 0.86 6.87 -5.20
C LEU A 52 -0.27 6.31 -6.09
N ALA A 53 -1.32 7.10 -6.35
CA ALA A 53 -2.42 6.69 -7.21
C ALA A 53 -1.94 6.29 -8.61
N LYS A 54 -1.06 7.09 -9.21
CA LYS A 54 -0.45 6.79 -10.51
C LYS A 54 0.43 5.54 -10.47
N CYS A 55 1.17 5.33 -9.39
CA CYS A 55 1.98 4.13 -9.21
C CYS A 55 1.07 2.88 -9.18
N ILE A 56 -0.02 2.91 -8.41
CA ILE A 56 -0.98 1.81 -8.32
C ILE A 56 -1.58 1.45 -9.68
N THR A 57 -1.93 2.44 -10.53
CA THR A 57 -2.53 2.17 -11.84
C THR A 57 -1.57 1.53 -12.84
N ARG A 58 -0.26 1.68 -12.66
CA ARG A 58 0.76 1.03 -13.53
C ARG A 58 0.83 -0.49 -13.35
N PHE A 59 0.17 -1.05 -12.34
CA PHE A 59 0.19 -2.49 -12.09
C PHE A 59 -0.22 -3.31 -13.32
N SER A 60 -1.28 -2.91 -14.04
CA SER A 60 -1.73 -3.65 -15.22
C SER A 60 -0.71 -3.63 -16.35
N GLU A 61 -0.10 -2.47 -16.60
CA GLU A 61 0.94 -2.31 -17.62
C GLU A 61 2.16 -3.19 -17.31
N VAL A 62 2.61 -3.18 -16.05
CA VAL A 62 3.73 -4.03 -15.59
C VAL A 62 3.40 -5.51 -15.76
N LEU A 63 2.15 -5.94 -15.50
CA LEU A 63 1.76 -7.33 -15.71
C LEU A 63 1.73 -7.71 -17.20
N ASP A 64 1.29 -6.82 -18.08
CA ASP A 64 1.28 -7.05 -19.52
C ASP A 64 2.71 -7.19 -20.07
N ASP A 65 3.64 -6.33 -19.59
CA ASP A 65 5.06 -6.40 -19.94
C ASP A 65 5.70 -7.71 -19.45
N VAL A 66 5.46 -8.10 -18.19
CA VAL A 66 5.99 -9.36 -17.62
C VAL A 66 5.43 -10.57 -18.35
N ALA A 67 4.15 -10.57 -18.72
CA ALA A 67 3.52 -11.66 -19.46
C ALA A 67 4.07 -11.77 -20.89
N SER A 68 4.43 -10.65 -21.51
CA SER A 68 4.96 -10.59 -22.88
C SER A 68 6.44 -10.98 -22.95
N ASP A 69 7.26 -10.41 -22.08
CA ASP A 69 8.73 -10.53 -22.15
C ASP A 69 9.30 -11.60 -21.22
N LEU A 70 8.48 -12.15 -20.32
CA LEU A 70 8.85 -13.16 -19.31
C LEU A 70 9.99 -12.72 -18.38
N PHE A 71 10.05 -11.41 -18.10
CA PHE A 71 11.04 -10.81 -17.21
C PHE A 71 10.43 -10.47 -15.85
N PRO A 72 10.44 -11.38 -14.86
CA PRO A 72 9.79 -11.14 -13.55
C PRO A 72 10.48 -10.05 -12.71
N HIS A 73 11.72 -9.67 -13.05
CA HIS A 73 12.45 -8.63 -12.31
C HIS A 73 11.78 -7.25 -12.42
N THR A 74 11.06 -6.97 -13.51
CA THR A 74 10.33 -5.71 -13.68
C THR A 74 9.17 -5.58 -12.67
N LEU A 75 8.52 -6.71 -12.34
CA LEU A 75 7.55 -6.76 -11.26
C LEU A 75 8.21 -6.50 -9.89
N CYS A 76 9.41 -7.04 -9.66
CA CYS A 76 10.19 -6.78 -8.44
C CYS A 76 10.57 -5.30 -8.29
N ASP A 77 10.98 -4.64 -9.37
CA ASP A 77 11.29 -3.21 -9.36
C ASP A 77 10.03 -2.37 -9.11
N TYR A 78 8.91 -2.74 -9.75
CA TYR A 78 7.62 -2.10 -9.53
C TYR A 78 7.14 -2.18 -8.07
N ILE A 79 7.16 -3.37 -7.45
CA ILE A 79 6.71 -3.51 -6.06
C ILE A 79 7.62 -2.73 -5.09
N TYR A 80 8.91 -2.62 -5.39
CA TYR A 80 9.83 -1.80 -4.61
C TYR A 80 9.51 -0.30 -4.76
N GLU A 81 9.24 0.16 -5.98
CA GLU A 81 8.77 1.52 -6.26
C GLU A 81 7.43 1.82 -5.54
N LEU A 82 6.51 0.86 -5.53
CA LEU A 82 5.22 1.00 -4.85
C LEU A 82 5.38 1.12 -3.33
N CYS A 83 6.21 0.27 -2.72
CA CYS A 83 6.50 0.33 -1.27
C CYS A 83 7.18 1.63 -0.85
N THR A 84 8.14 2.11 -1.65
CA THR A 84 8.83 3.38 -1.39
C THR A 84 7.89 4.57 -1.56
N THR A 85 7.08 4.58 -2.62
CA THR A 85 6.05 5.62 -2.85
C THR A 85 4.97 5.63 -1.76
N MET A 86 4.54 4.46 -1.28
CA MET A 86 3.61 4.36 -0.16
C MET A 86 4.21 4.96 1.11
N THR A 87 5.49 4.67 1.39
CA THR A 87 6.19 5.24 2.55
C THR A 87 6.26 6.77 2.46
N GLU A 88 6.66 7.32 1.31
CA GLU A 88 6.67 8.77 1.08
C GLU A 88 5.29 9.40 1.28
N PHE A 89 4.23 8.76 0.77
CA PHE A 89 2.85 9.20 0.94
C PHE A 89 2.45 9.20 2.41
N TYR A 90 2.69 8.12 3.14
CA TYR A 90 2.29 8.00 4.54
C TYR A 90 3.01 9.00 5.44
N ASP A 91 4.28 9.27 5.16
CA ASP A 91 5.07 10.23 5.93
C ASP A 91 4.63 11.69 5.66
N ALA A 92 4.10 11.98 4.46
CA ALA A 92 3.64 13.32 4.09
C ALA A 92 2.15 13.59 4.38
N CYS A 93 1.30 12.56 4.39
CA CYS A 93 -0.15 12.69 4.42
C CYS A 93 -0.75 11.95 5.62
N TYR A 94 -1.28 12.69 6.60
CA TYR A 94 -1.93 12.11 7.78
C TYR A 94 -3.16 11.25 7.41
N CYS A 95 -3.09 9.95 7.72
CA CYS A 95 -4.17 9.00 7.43
C CYS A 95 -5.07 8.74 8.63
N VAL A 96 -4.47 8.61 9.82
CA VAL A 96 -5.15 8.41 11.10
C VAL A 96 -4.58 9.40 12.08
N GLU A 97 -5.44 10.27 12.61
CA GLU A 97 -5.09 11.21 13.66
C GLU A 97 -5.34 10.56 15.02
N LYS A 98 -4.39 10.69 15.93
CA LYS A 98 -4.48 10.14 17.28
C LYS A 98 -4.28 11.24 18.30
N ASP A 99 -4.97 11.10 19.42
CA ASP A 99 -4.70 11.89 20.61
C ASP A 99 -3.30 11.55 21.15
N LYS A 100 -2.52 12.59 21.48
CA LYS A 100 -1.13 12.41 21.92
C LYS A 100 -1.00 11.90 23.36
N GLU A 101 -2.03 12.10 24.18
CA GLU A 101 -2.04 11.72 25.59
C GLU A 101 -2.73 10.36 25.80
N THR A 102 -3.87 10.13 25.15
CA THR A 102 -4.67 8.89 25.31
C THR A 102 -4.35 7.83 24.26
N GLY A 103 -3.81 8.22 23.10
CA GLY A 103 -3.54 7.32 21.97
C GLY A 103 -4.80 6.90 21.20
N GLU A 104 -5.96 7.47 21.54
CA GLU A 104 -7.24 7.20 20.87
C GLU A 104 -7.27 7.79 19.47
N VAL A 105 -8.01 7.15 18.56
CA VAL A 105 -8.17 7.63 17.19
C VAL A 105 -9.18 8.77 17.17
N LEU A 106 -8.72 9.98 16.83
CA LEU A 106 -9.53 11.19 16.75
C LEU A 106 -10.25 11.32 15.41
N SER A 107 -9.53 11.05 14.33
CA SER A 107 -10.06 11.18 12.97
C SER A 107 -9.38 10.18 12.03
N VAL A 108 -10.14 9.72 11.02
CA VAL A 108 -9.65 8.81 9.98
C VAL A 108 -10.00 9.42 8.62
N ASN A 109 -8.98 9.66 7.80
CA ASN A 109 -9.21 10.11 6.44
C ASN A 109 -9.51 8.92 5.52
N MET A 110 -10.79 8.68 5.26
CA MET A 110 -11.22 7.50 4.51
C MET A 110 -10.69 7.46 3.07
N SER A 111 -10.54 8.60 2.39
CA SER A 111 -9.94 8.66 1.04
C SER A 111 -8.51 8.12 1.03
N ARG A 112 -7.71 8.51 2.02
CA ARG A 112 -6.34 8.02 2.21
C ARG A 112 -6.30 6.55 2.59
N ILE A 113 -7.21 6.10 3.45
CA ILE A 113 -7.33 4.68 3.80
C ILE A 113 -7.66 3.83 2.57
N LEU A 114 -8.50 4.31 1.65
CA LEU A 114 -8.78 3.60 0.39
C LEU A 114 -7.53 3.47 -0.49
N LEU A 115 -6.65 4.48 -0.56
CA LEU A 115 -5.36 4.39 -1.26
C LEU A 115 -4.44 3.34 -0.63
N ILE A 116 -4.40 3.28 0.71
CA ILE A 116 -3.61 2.29 1.45
C ILE A 116 -4.15 0.88 1.19
N GLU A 117 -5.47 0.68 1.20
CA GLU A 117 -6.08 -0.61 0.91
C GLU A 117 -5.84 -1.03 -0.55
N ALA A 118 -5.95 -0.12 -1.51
CA ALA A 118 -5.61 -0.40 -2.91
C ALA A 118 -4.15 -0.84 -3.07
N THR A 119 -3.22 -0.17 -2.37
CA THR A 119 -1.80 -0.55 -2.34
C THR A 119 -1.62 -1.96 -1.77
N ARG A 120 -2.29 -2.27 -0.65
CA ARG A 120 -2.26 -3.60 -0.02
C ARG A 120 -2.73 -4.68 -0.99
N MET A 121 -3.84 -4.45 -1.70
CA MET A 121 -4.39 -5.40 -2.67
C MET A 121 -3.41 -5.68 -3.81
N VAL A 122 -2.76 -4.64 -4.35
CA VAL A 122 -1.77 -4.78 -5.43
C VAL A 122 -0.53 -5.55 -4.95
N LEU A 123 0.00 -5.22 -3.77
CA LEU A 123 1.15 -5.94 -3.20
C LEU A 123 0.82 -7.41 -2.95
N GLN A 124 -0.36 -7.72 -2.40
CA GLN A 124 -0.79 -9.09 -2.16
C GLN A 124 -0.84 -9.91 -3.45
N LYS A 125 -1.40 -9.35 -4.53
CA LYS A 125 -1.43 -10.01 -5.84
C LYS A 125 -0.03 -10.20 -6.42
N SER A 126 0.82 -9.17 -6.30
CA SER A 126 2.20 -9.23 -6.81
C SER A 126 3.02 -10.30 -6.08
N PHE A 127 2.90 -10.40 -4.76
CA PHE A 127 3.54 -11.44 -3.97
C PHE A 127 3.05 -12.84 -4.36
N HIS A 128 1.75 -13.01 -4.56
CA HIS A 128 1.22 -14.28 -5.04
C HIS A 128 1.81 -14.70 -6.40
N ILE A 129 1.95 -13.76 -7.34
CA ILE A 129 2.58 -14.01 -8.65
C ILE A 129 4.05 -14.41 -8.50
N LEU A 130 4.77 -13.79 -7.56
CA LEU A 130 6.18 -14.07 -7.28
C LEU A 130 6.38 -15.32 -6.40
N GLY A 131 5.32 -15.99 -5.96
CA GLY A 131 5.39 -17.14 -5.05
C GLY A 131 5.82 -16.78 -3.63
N LEU A 132 5.58 -15.54 -3.20
CA LEU A 132 5.82 -15.07 -1.85
C LEU A 132 4.54 -15.14 -1.03
N ASP A 133 4.61 -15.78 0.14
CA ASP A 133 3.52 -15.80 1.11
C ASP A 133 3.65 -14.62 2.07
N PRO A 134 2.77 -13.60 2.00
CA PRO A 134 2.84 -12.47 2.90
C PRO A 134 2.45 -12.86 4.33
N VAL A 135 3.24 -12.40 5.30
CA VAL A 135 2.92 -12.55 6.71
C VAL A 135 1.86 -11.54 7.16
N GLU A 136 0.94 -11.99 8.03
CA GLU A 136 -0.17 -11.18 8.54
C GLU A 136 0.25 -10.15 9.59
N LYS A 137 1.30 -10.48 10.34
CA LYS A 137 1.95 -9.69 11.38
C LYS A 137 3.43 -10.06 11.40
N MET A 138 4.29 -9.07 11.63
CA MET A 138 5.72 -9.24 11.84
C MET A 138 6.11 -8.44 13.09
#